data_AF-A0A662HRF6-F1
#
_entry.id   AF-A0A662HRF6-F1
#
_cell.length_a   1.000
_cell.length_b   1.000
_cell.length_c   1.000
_cell.angle_alpha   90.00
_cell.angle_beta   90.00
_cell.angle_gamma   90.00
#
_symmetry.space_group_name_H-M   'P 1'
#
loop_
_entity.id
_entity.type
_entity.pdbx_description
1 polymer ?
#
loop_
_entity_poly.entity_id
_entity_poly.type
_entity_poly.pdbx_seq_one_letter_code
_entity_poly.pdbx_strand_id
1 'polypeptide(L)'
;MHSLNIESNALHLVMAFNEGGRELAAKALEIIRHAYEVKRVVVHVVSGKEPPFYIAEIRELLTGNISRTLICRYHGSTPDDLKAVLRALKGSRLVVLVDPRSIGYVKAASEAQVQTLSAGG
;
A
#
# COMPACT_ATOMS: atom_id res chain seq x y z
N MET A 1 3.05 18.40 -17.01
CA MET A 1 3.76 17.22 -16.46
C MET A 1 4.04 17.49 -14.99
N HIS A 2 3.27 16.88 -14.08
CA HIS A 2 3.52 17.03 -12.65
C HIS A 2 4.53 15.99 -12.19
N SER A 3 5.75 16.44 -11.89
CA SER A 3 6.81 15.63 -11.31
C SER A 3 6.38 15.16 -9.91
N LEU A 4 6.32 13.86 -9.68
CA LEU A 4 6.18 13.28 -8.34
C LEU A 4 7.47 13.60 -7.55
N ASN A 5 7.41 14.61 -6.70
CA ASN A 5 8.41 14.79 -5.64
C ASN A 5 8.29 13.59 -4.69
N ILE A 6 9.24 12.67 -4.77
CA ILE A 6 9.39 11.59 -3.78
C ILE A 6 9.91 12.26 -2.51
N GLU A 7 9.00 12.47 -1.56
CA GLU A 7 9.26 13.13 -0.30
C GLU A 7 10.21 12.27 0.55
N SER A 8 11.43 12.75 0.77
CA SER A 8 12.59 12.02 1.30
C SER A 8 12.47 11.48 2.74
N ASN A 9 11.32 11.61 3.39
CA ASN A 9 11.08 11.08 4.74
C ASN A 9 9.66 10.51 4.94
N ALA A 10 9.05 9.99 3.88
CA ALA A 10 7.78 9.27 3.95
C ALA A 10 8.00 7.75 3.87
N LEU A 11 7.25 6.98 4.65
CA LEU A 11 7.08 5.55 4.41
C LEU A 11 5.99 5.37 3.36
N HIS A 12 6.34 4.76 2.24
CA HIS A 12 5.38 4.37 1.22
C HIS A 12 4.87 2.97 1.52
N LEU A 13 3.57 2.84 1.73
CA LEU A 13 2.88 1.58 1.91
C LEU A 13 2.01 1.32 0.68
N VAL A 14 2.32 0.28 -0.08
CA VAL A 14 1.47 -0.18 -1.19
C VAL A 14 0.58 -1.30 -0.70
N MET A 15 -0.73 -1.15 -0.88
CA MET A 15 -1.74 -2.16 -0.58
C MET A 15 -2.46 -2.54 -1.88
N ALA A 16 -2.29 -3.79 -2.31
CA ALA A 16 -2.93 -4.32 -3.51
C ALA A 16 -3.89 -5.45 -3.15
N PHE A 17 -5.19 -5.24 -3.37
CA PHE A 17 -6.22 -6.20 -2.95
C PHE A 17 -7.53 -6.05 -3.70
N ASN A 18 -8.18 -7.15 -4.03
CA ASN A 18 -9.61 -7.15 -4.44
C ASN A 18 -10.51 -7.62 -3.30
N GLU A 19 -9.98 -8.48 -2.44
CA GLU A 19 -10.56 -8.94 -1.18
C GLU A 19 -9.52 -8.83 -0.06
N GLY A 20 -9.93 -8.91 1.19
CA GLY A 20 -8.96 -8.95 2.30
C GLY A 20 -8.29 -7.65 2.67
N GLY A 21 -8.88 -6.50 2.30
CA GLY A 21 -8.29 -5.20 2.57
C GLY A 21 -8.17 -4.93 4.07
N ARG A 22 -9.09 -5.49 4.89
CA ARG A 22 -9.05 -5.39 6.35
C ARG A 22 -7.85 -6.12 6.95
N GLU A 23 -7.57 -7.35 6.49
CA GLU A 23 -6.44 -8.15 6.94
C GLU A 23 -5.11 -7.48 6.56
N LEU A 24 -5.02 -6.89 5.36
CA LEU A 24 -3.86 -6.09 4.99
C LEU A 24 -3.75 -4.80 5.81
N ALA A 25 -4.86 -4.14 6.14
CA ALA A 25 -4.90 -2.93 6.95
C ALA A 25 -4.40 -3.19 8.38
N ALA A 26 -4.75 -4.33 8.97
CA ALA A 26 -4.24 -4.76 10.27
C ALA A 26 -2.72 -4.95 10.24
N LYS A 27 -2.20 -5.66 9.24
CA LYS A 27 -0.75 -5.86 9.06
C LYS A 27 -0.01 -4.55 8.81
N ALA A 28 -0.58 -3.69 7.99
CA ALA A 28 -0.06 -2.34 7.75
C ALA A 28 0.04 -1.53 9.05
N LEU A 29 -0.99 -1.60 9.90
CA LEU A 29 -1.00 -0.91 11.18
C LEU A 29 0.12 -1.41 12.11
N GLU A 30 0.33 -2.72 12.20
CA GLU A 30 1.45 -3.30 12.97
C GLU A 30 2.81 -2.78 12.46
N ILE A 31 3.04 -2.84 11.15
CA ILE A 31 4.29 -2.35 10.54
C ILE A 31 4.51 -0.86 10.86
N ILE A 32 3.49 -0.03 10.72
CA ILE A 32 3.58 1.41 11.00
C ILE A 32 3.85 1.67 12.48
N ARG A 33 3.22 0.90 13.40
CA ARG A 33 3.45 1.04 14.85
C ARG A 33 4.92 0.86 15.22
N HIS A 34 5.62 -0.06 14.56
CA HIS A 34 7.04 -0.32 14.81
C HIS A 34 8.00 0.66 14.09
N ALA A 35 7.52 1.46 13.14
CA ALA A 35 8.32 2.45 12.42
C ALA A 35 8.32 3.82 13.13
N TYR A 36 8.79 3.89 14.38
CA TYR A 36 8.65 5.07 15.25
C TYR A 36 9.23 6.37 14.69
N GLU A 37 10.27 6.28 13.86
CA GLU A 37 10.92 7.43 13.22
C GLU A 37 10.09 8.06 12.07
N VAL A 38 9.06 7.37 11.59
CA VAL A 38 8.24 7.81 10.45
C VAL A 38 7.11 8.74 10.89
N LYS A 39 7.18 10.03 10.53
CA LYS A 39 6.08 10.98 10.80
C LYS A 39 5.00 10.98 9.73
N ARG A 40 5.32 10.51 8.52
CA ARG A 40 4.44 10.55 7.34
C ARG A 40 4.38 9.19 6.66
N VAL A 41 3.17 8.69 6.43
CA VAL A 41 2.90 7.46 5.70
C VAL A 41 2.03 7.77 4.49
N VAL A 42 2.46 7.35 3.31
CA VAL A 42 1.67 7.44 2.08
C VAL A 42 1.17 6.04 1.74
N VAL A 43 -0.15 5.84 1.81
CA VAL A 43 -0.82 4.59 1.49
C VAL A 43 -1.28 4.64 0.04
N HIS A 44 -0.63 3.84 -0.81
CA HIS A 44 -0.98 3.65 -2.21
C HIS A 44 -1.88 2.43 -2.33
N VAL A 45 -3.13 2.62 -2.75
CA VAL A 45 -4.11 1.55 -2.89
C VAL A 45 -4.30 1.20 -4.36
N VAL A 46 -4.19 -0.09 -4.68
CA VAL A 46 -4.60 -0.67 -5.96
C VAL A 46 -5.67 -1.72 -5.65
N SER A 47 -6.90 -1.49 -6.10
CA SER A 47 -8.03 -2.34 -5.74
C SER A 47 -9.14 -2.30 -6.77
N GLY A 48 -9.77 -3.46 -6.99
CA GLY A 48 -11.05 -3.58 -7.70
C GLY A 48 -12.21 -2.89 -6.97
N LYS A 49 -12.04 -2.50 -5.70
CA LYS A 49 -12.99 -1.67 -4.98
C LYS A 49 -12.72 -0.20 -5.30
N GLU A 50 -13.66 0.43 -6.02
CA GLU A 50 -13.57 1.84 -6.37
C GLU A 50 -13.65 2.76 -5.12
N PRO A 51 -13.18 4.00 -5.19
CA PRO A 51 -13.46 5.01 -4.17
C PRO A 51 -14.97 5.25 -4.04
N PRO A 52 -15.53 5.35 -2.81
CA PRO A 52 -14.87 5.29 -1.51
C PRO A 52 -14.85 3.88 -0.89
N PHE A 53 -15.30 2.82 -1.58
CA PHE A 53 -15.52 1.49 -1.00
C PHE A 53 -14.25 0.86 -0.42
N TYR A 54 -13.09 1.05 -1.04
CA TYR A 54 -11.83 0.56 -0.48
C TYR A 54 -11.49 1.20 0.87
N ILE A 55 -11.97 2.43 1.14
CA ILE A 55 -11.72 3.16 2.40
C ILE A 55 -12.37 2.41 3.57
N ALA A 56 -13.51 1.76 3.35
CA ALA A 56 -14.18 0.96 4.37
C ALA A 56 -13.31 -0.22 4.84
N GLU A 57 -12.55 -0.82 3.93
CA GLU A 57 -11.65 -1.94 4.23
C GLU A 57 -10.42 -1.49 5.02
N ILE A 58 -9.88 -0.32 4.67
CA ILE A 58 -8.66 0.21 5.30
C ILE A 58 -8.95 1.18 6.44
N ARG A 59 -10.21 1.30 6.89
CA ARG A 59 -10.63 2.29 7.89
C ARG A 59 -9.79 2.22 9.16
N GLU A 60 -9.53 1.01 9.66
CA GLU A 60 -8.75 0.81 10.88
C GLU A 60 -7.31 1.34 10.76
N LEU A 61 -6.70 1.20 9.58
CA LEU A 61 -5.38 1.77 9.29
C LEU A 61 -5.43 3.31 9.35
N LEU A 62 -6.50 3.92 8.84
CA LEU A 62 -6.65 5.38 8.85
C LEU A 62 -6.88 5.91 10.27
N THR A 63 -7.73 5.24 11.05
CA THR A 63 -8.09 5.68 12.41
C THR A 63 -7.07 5.28 13.47
N GLY A 64 -6.26 4.24 13.24
CA GLY A 64 -5.28 3.72 14.19
C GLY A 64 -3.96 4.53 14.27
N ASN A 65 -3.81 5.57 13.44
CA ASN A 65 -2.55 6.28 13.24
C ASN A 65 -2.68 7.81 13.43
N ILE A 66 -3.54 8.26 14.34
CA ILE A 66 -3.87 9.69 14.56
C ILE A 66 -2.64 10.54 14.88
N SER A 67 -1.57 9.96 15.43
CA SER A 67 -0.31 10.65 15.74
C SER A 67 0.59 10.89 14.52
N ARG A 68 0.21 10.42 13.32
CA ARG A 68 1.00 10.47 12.09
C ARG A 68 0.20 11.11 10.97
N THR A 69 0.90 11.72 10.02
CA THR A 69 0.26 12.16 8.77
C THR A 69 0.06 10.95 7.86
N LEU A 70 -1.19 10.60 7.57
CA LEU A 70 -1.54 9.62 6.55
C LEU A 70 -2.07 10.29 5.29
N ILE A 71 -1.52 9.89 4.14
CA ILE A 71 -2.01 10.29 2.82
C ILE A 71 -2.43 9.03 2.10
N CYS A 72 -3.72 8.91 1.78
CA CYS A 72 -4.22 7.78 1.00
C CYS A 72 -4.38 8.18 -0.47
N ARG A 73 -3.88 7.35 -1.40
CA ARG A 73 -3.93 7.57 -2.85
C ARG A 73 -4.42 6.30 -3.53
N TYR A 74 -5.52 6.38 -4.28
CA TYR A 74 -6.01 5.30 -5.14
C TYR A 74 -5.33 5.37 -6.51
N HIS A 75 -4.91 4.23 -7.06
CA HIS A 75 -4.15 4.16 -8.32
C HIS A 75 -4.80 3.29 -9.40
N GLY A 76 -6.00 2.75 -9.16
CA GLY A 76 -6.68 1.87 -10.11
C GLY A 76 -6.91 0.46 -9.55
N SER A 77 -7.22 -0.46 -10.45
CA SER A 77 -7.76 -1.80 -10.13
C SER A 77 -7.09 -2.93 -10.91
N THR A 78 -6.03 -2.64 -11.67
CA THR A 78 -5.38 -3.61 -12.54
C THR A 78 -3.97 -3.97 -12.06
N PRO A 79 -3.45 -5.16 -12.42
CA PRO A 79 -2.06 -5.50 -12.16
C PRO A 79 -1.05 -4.52 -12.76
N ASP A 80 -1.40 -3.86 -13.87
CA ASP A 80 -0.52 -2.87 -14.50
C ASP A 80 -0.47 -1.56 -13.70
N ASP A 81 -1.57 -1.17 -13.04
CA ASP A 81 -1.57 -0.05 -12.09
C ASP A 81 -0.62 -0.31 -10.92
N LEU A 82 -0.62 -1.54 -10.39
CA LEU A 82 0.34 -1.95 -9.37
C LEU A 82 1.79 -1.83 -9.86
N LYS A 83 2.08 -2.33 -11.08
CA LYS A 83 3.42 -2.21 -11.67
C LYS A 83 3.84 -0.75 -11.83
N ALA A 84 2.92 0.12 -12.26
CA ALA A 84 3.17 1.55 -12.40
C ALA A 84 3.54 2.20 -11.06
N VAL A 85 2.79 1.89 -10.00
CA VAL A 85 3.07 2.38 -8.63
C VAL A 85 4.43 1.89 -8.14
N LEU A 86 4.72 0.60 -8.25
CA LEU A 86 6.00 0.02 -7.79
C LEU A 86 7.20 0.62 -8.55
N ARG A 87 7.06 0.86 -9.86
CA ARG A 87 8.07 1.53 -10.66
C ARG A 87 8.30 2.98 -10.21
N ALA A 88 7.23 3.72 -9.95
CA ALA A 88 7.31 5.12 -9.52
C ALA A 88 7.96 5.27 -8.13
N LEU A 89 7.87 4.25 -7.28
CA LEU A 89 8.40 4.24 -5.92
C LEU A 89 9.80 3.62 -5.81
N LYS A 90 10.42 3.22 -6.93
CA LYS A 90 11.76 2.63 -6.94
C LYS A 90 12.78 3.56 -6.26
N GLY A 91 13.49 3.04 -5.25
CA GLY A 91 14.46 3.80 -4.46
C GLY A 91 13.87 4.53 -3.23
N SER A 92 12.56 4.45 -3.00
CA SER A 92 11.89 4.98 -1.80
C SER A 92 11.87 3.96 -0.67
N ARG A 93 11.62 4.41 0.57
CA ARG A 93 11.32 3.53 1.70
C ARG A 93 9.91 2.91 1.50
N LEU A 94 9.88 1.68 1.01
CA LEU A 94 8.67 1.02 0.50
C LEU A 94 8.36 -0.26 1.28
N VAL A 95 7.08 -0.46 1.60
CA VAL A 95 6.49 -1.72 2.06
C VAL A 95 5.36 -2.08 1.11
N VAL A 96 5.33 -3.34 0.66
CA VAL A 96 4.31 -3.84 -0.26
C VAL A 96 3.54 -4.96 0.40
N LEU A 97 2.22 -4.78 0.51
CA LEU A 97 1.28 -5.75 1.01
C LEU A 97 0.32 -6.13 -0.12
N VAL A 98 0.28 -7.41 -0.45
CA VAL A 98 -0.57 -7.96 -1.50
C VAL A 98 -1.47 -9.01 -0.89
N ASP A 99 -2.76 -8.94 -1.18
CA ASP A 99 -3.71 -9.99 -0.82
C ASP A 99 -3.39 -11.25 -1.65
N PRO A 100 -3.05 -12.39 -1.01
CA PRO A 100 -2.61 -13.59 -1.72
C PRO A 100 -3.71 -14.21 -2.59
N ARG A 101 -4.99 -13.91 -2.33
CA ARG A 101 -6.12 -14.34 -3.18
C ARG A 101 -6.13 -13.63 -4.54
N SER A 102 -5.54 -12.44 -4.61
CA SER A 102 -5.48 -11.62 -5.82
C SER A 102 -4.29 -12.02 -6.70
N ILE A 103 -4.36 -13.20 -7.33
CA ILE A 103 -3.24 -13.82 -8.09
C ILE A 103 -2.59 -12.87 -9.12
N GLY A 104 -3.40 -12.03 -9.79
CA GLY A 104 -2.89 -11.02 -10.73
C GLY A 104 -1.94 -10.01 -10.08
N TYR A 105 -2.26 -9.53 -8.88
CA TYR A 105 -1.39 -8.63 -8.12
C TYR A 105 -0.16 -9.34 -7.56
N VAL A 106 -0.30 -10.59 -7.10
CA VAL A 106 0.83 -11.38 -6.62
C VAL A 106 1.86 -11.55 -7.74
N LYS A 107 1.42 -11.91 -8.94
CA LYS A 107 2.30 -12.04 -10.11
C LYS A 107 2.97 -10.71 -10.46
N ALA A 108 2.21 -9.62 -10.49
CA ALA A 108 2.73 -8.28 -10.79
C ALA A 108 3.78 -7.80 -9.77
N ALA A 109 3.58 -8.04 -8.47
CA ALA A 109 4.54 -7.69 -7.44
C ALA A 109 5.83 -8.50 -7.54
N SER A 110 5.73 -9.81 -7.81
CA SER A 110 6.88 -10.69 -8.02
C SER A 110 7.71 -10.29 -9.24
N GLU A 111 7.06 -9.94 -10.35
CA GLU A 111 7.73 -9.45 -11.57
C GLU A 111 8.49 -8.14 -11.36
N ALA A 112 8.02 -7.30 -10.43
CA ALA A 112 8.68 -6.04 -10.08
C ALA A 112 9.92 -6.21 -9.18
N GLN A 113 10.30 -7.45 -8.82
CA GLN A 113 11.43 -7.79 -7.94
C GLN A 113 11.37 -7.11 -6.56
N VAL A 114 10.17 -6.80 -6.07
CA VAL A 114 9.99 -6.24 -4.73
C VAL A 114 9.80 -7.39 -3.75
N GLN A 115 10.55 -7.41 -2.64
CA GLN A 115 10.33 -8.41 -1.58
C GLN A 115 8.89 -8.29 -1.06
N THR A 116 8.05 -9.26 -1.39
CA THR A 116 6.67 -9.36 -0.92
C THR A 116 6.67 -9.94 0.50
N LEU A 117 6.15 -9.18 1.47
CA LEU A 117 5.79 -9.74 2.77
C LEU A 117 4.42 -10.41 2.60
N SER A 118 4.46 -11.72 2.32
CA SER A 118 3.28 -12.56 2.18
C SER A 118 2.50 -12.61 3.49
N ALA A 119 1.20 -12.35 3.41
CA ALA A 119 0.29 -12.54 4.53
C ALA A 119 -0.07 -14.04 4.67
N GLY A 120 0.77 -14.86 5.31
CA GLY A 120 0.45 -16.28 5.53
C GLY A 120 0.95 -16.80 6.88
N GLY A 121 0.02 -17.35 7.66
CA GLY A 121 0.22 -18.36 8.72
C GLY A 121 0.97 -17.93 9.96
#